data_AF-A0A3N5E5F8-F1
#
_entry.id   AF-A0A3N5E5F8-F1
#
_cell.length_a   1.000
_cell.length_b   1.000
_cell.length_c   1.000
_cell.angle_alpha   90.00
_cell.angle_beta   90.00
_cell.angle_gamma   90.00
#
_symmetry.space_group_name_H-M   'P 1'
#
loop_
_entity.id
_entity.type
_entity.pdbx_description
1 polymer ?
#
loop_
_entity_poly.entity_id
_entity_poly.type
_entity_poly.pdbx_seq_one_letter_code
_entity_poly.pdbx_strand_id
1 'polypeptide(L)'
;VTLDPRLEDVIKAATERTERGAFVALSPAMESRIGERLATEIAKLVAAGHAPVILCSAQVRAQVKKIADKIHPGIAVLSYNEIVQDVKVESLGMVAAE
;
A
#
# COMPACT_ATOMS: atom_id res chain seq x y z
N VAL A 1 -0.76 3.99 8.03
CA VAL A 1 0.00 2.76 7.72
C VAL A 1 0.99 3.06 6.62
N THR A 2 2.23 2.60 6.73
CA THR A 2 3.25 2.67 5.67
C THR A 2 3.56 1.27 5.12
N LEU A 3 4.20 1.20 3.95
CA LEU A 3 4.71 -0.05 3.40
C LEU A 3 6.22 -0.14 3.62
N ASP A 4 6.71 -1.34 3.91
CA ASP A 4 8.14 -1.62 3.92
C ASP A 4 8.73 -1.43 2.51
N PRO A 5 9.91 -0.82 2.37
CA PRO A 5 10.53 -0.60 1.07
C PRO A 5 10.72 -1.87 0.22
N ARG A 6 11.01 -3.02 0.83
CA ARG A 6 11.15 -4.29 0.10
C ARG A 6 9.81 -4.76 -0.45
N LEU A 7 8.73 -4.55 0.31
CA LEU A 7 7.39 -4.83 -0.18
C LEU A 7 7.05 -3.92 -1.36
N GLU A 8 7.40 -2.63 -1.28
CA GLU A 8 7.22 -1.72 -2.40
C GLU A 8 8.01 -2.16 -3.63
N ASP A 9 9.26 -2.61 -3.48
CA ASP A 9 10.07 -3.13 -4.58
C ASP A 9 9.43 -4.37 -5.23
N VAL A 10 8.88 -5.29 -4.43
CA VAL A 10 8.15 -6.45 -4.93
C VAL A 10 6.91 -6.04 -5.72
N ILE A 11 6.12 -5.10 -5.20
CA ILE A 11 4.93 -4.59 -5.89
C ILE A 11 5.34 -3.90 -7.18
N LYS A 12 6.38 -3.05 -7.13
CA LYS A 12 6.90 -2.31 -8.27
C LYS A 12 7.38 -3.24 -9.38
N ALA A 13 8.20 -4.25 -9.06
CA ALA A 13 8.65 -5.24 -10.04
C ALA A 13 7.49 -6.00 -10.69
N ALA A 14 6.42 -6.23 -9.93
CA ALA A 14 5.17 -6.82 -10.41
C ALA A 14 4.17 -5.80 -11.01
N THR A 15 4.59 -4.55 -11.25
CA THR A 15 3.81 -3.53 -11.95
C THR A 15 4.59 -2.95 -13.15
N GLU A 16 5.90 -3.21 -13.24
CA GLU A 16 6.74 -2.75 -14.34
C GLU A 16 6.39 -3.45 -15.66
N ARG A 17 6.31 -2.63 -16.70
CA ARG A 17 5.99 -3.04 -18.06
C ARG A 17 7.28 -3.51 -18.71
N THR A 18 7.35 -4.78 -19.09
CA THR A 18 8.47 -5.25 -19.92
C THR A 18 8.42 -4.59 -21.30
N GLU A 19 9.57 -4.42 -21.97
CA GLU A 19 9.68 -3.81 -23.32
C GLU A 19 8.81 -4.52 -24.38
N ARG A 20 8.37 -5.75 -24.11
CA ARG A 20 7.47 -6.54 -24.95
C ARG A 20 5.99 -6.38 -24.62
N GLY A 21 5.64 -5.42 -23.75
CA GLY A 21 4.26 -5.12 -23.38
C GLY A 21 3.61 -6.11 -22.41
N ALA A 22 4.35 -7.12 -21.91
CA ALA A 22 3.84 -8.02 -20.90
C ALA A 22 3.85 -7.32 -19.53
N PHE A 23 2.68 -7.25 -18.90
CA PHE A 23 2.55 -6.92 -17.48
C PHE A 23 2.99 -8.14 -16.67
N VAL A 24 4.02 -8.00 -15.85
CA VAL A 24 4.11 -8.86 -14.67
C VAL A 24 2.98 -8.36 -13.76
N ALA A 25 2.12 -9.25 -13.28
CA ALA A 25 1.09 -8.91 -12.32
C ALA A 25 1.42 -9.58 -10.99
N LEU A 26 1.05 -8.98 -9.88
CA LEU A 26 1.10 -9.65 -8.59
C LEU A 26 0.29 -10.95 -8.66
N SER A 27 0.86 -12.04 -8.14
CA SER A 27 0.10 -13.27 -8.03
C SER A 27 -1.09 -13.07 -7.08
N PRO A 28 -2.24 -13.72 -7.31
CA PRO A 28 -3.40 -13.59 -6.42
C PRO A 28 -3.09 -13.92 -4.95
N ALA A 29 -2.18 -14.88 -4.71
CA ALA A 29 -1.71 -15.22 -3.38
C ALA A 29 -0.96 -14.07 -2.71
N MET A 30 -0.12 -13.35 -3.46
CA MET A 30 0.59 -12.19 -2.94
C MET A 30 -0.37 -11.03 -2.66
N GLU A 31 -1.33 -10.77 -3.55
CA GLU A 31 -2.37 -9.75 -3.32
C GLU A 31 -3.17 -10.04 -2.03
N SER A 32 -3.58 -11.31 -1.82
CA SER A 32 -4.30 -11.72 -0.60
C SER A 32 -3.46 -11.47 0.64
N ARG A 33 -2.19 -11.90 0.64
CA ARG A 33 -1.29 -11.75 1.79
C ARG A 33 -1.01 -10.28 2.13
N ILE A 34 -0.80 -9.44 1.13
CA ILE A 34 -0.67 -7.98 1.31
C ILE A 34 -1.98 -7.42 1.89
N GLY A 35 -3.11 -7.84 1.35
CA GLY A 35 -4.42 -7.38 1.79
C GLY A 35 -4.72 -7.74 3.24
N GLU A 36 -4.47 -8.97 3.67
CA GLU A 36 -4.66 -9.42 5.06
C GLU A 36 -3.81 -8.62 6.05
N ARG A 37 -2.56 -8.30 5.68
CA ARG A 37 -1.67 -7.49 6.52
C ARG A 37 -2.14 -6.04 6.59
N LEU A 38 -2.55 -5.45 5.47
CA LEU A 38 -3.15 -4.12 5.44
C LEU A 38 -4.40 -4.08 6.32
N ALA A 39 -5.29 -5.07 6.22
CA ALA A 39 -6.50 -5.16 7.03
C ALA A 39 -6.18 -5.17 8.53
N THR A 40 -5.15 -5.92 8.92
CA THR A 40 -4.70 -6.00 10.31
C THR A 40 -4.21 -4.65 10.83
N GLU A 41 -3.36 -3.94 10.09
CA GLU A 41 -2.84 -2.63 10.50
C GLU A 41 -3.92 -1.53 10.46
N ILE A 42 -4.83 -1.58 9.49
CA ILE A 42 -5.98 -0.68 9.41
C ILE A 42 -6.90 -0.88 10.63
N ALA A 43 -7.20 -2.13 11.00
CA ALA A 43 -8.05 -2.42 12.14
C ALA A 43 -7.47 -1.86 13.46
N LYS A 44 -6.14 -1.93 13.65
CA LYS A 44 -5.46 -1.34 14.80
C LYS A 44 -5.64 0.19 14.86
N LEU A 45 -5.48 0.87 13.74
CA LEU A 45 -5.69 2.32 13.63
C LEU A 45 -7.12 2.73 13.95
N VAL A 46 -8.09 2.03 13.35
CA VAL A 46 -9.51 2.30 13.57
C VAL A 46 -9.89 2.05 15.02
N ALA A 47 -9.40 0.96 15.63
CA ALA A 47 -9.63 0.66 17.05
C ALA A 47 -9.01 1.71 17.98
N ALA A 48 -7.91 2.35 17.58
CA ALA A 48 -7.31 3.48 18.29
C ALA A 48 -8.03 4.83 18.03
N GLY A 49 -9.11 4.84 17.24
CA GLY A 49 -9.89 6.05 16.93
C GLY A 49 -9.32 6.92 15.81
N HIS A 50 -8.35 6.42 15.05
CA HIS A 50 -7.76 7.14 13.93
C HIS A 50 -8.43 6.79 12.59
N ALA A 51 -8.61 7.80 11.73
CA ALA A 51 -8.99 7.57 10.35
C ALA A 51 -7.81 6.92 9.58
N PRO A 52 -7.99 5.75 8.95
CA PRO A 52 -6.89 5.03 8.34
C PRO A 52 -6.48 5.67 7.01
N VAL A 53 -5.18 5.93 6.88
CA VAL A 53 -4.55 6.35 5.62
C VAL A 53 -3.36 5.44 5.35
N ILE A 54 -3.21 5.02 4.11
CA ILE A 54 -2.04 4.27 3.64
C ILE A 54 -1.11 5.24 2.91
N LEU A 55 0.18 5.21 3.23
CA LEU A 55 1.21 5.99 2.58
C LEU A 55 2.24 5.05 1.93
N CYS A 56 2.58 5.32 0.67
CA CYS A 56 3.48 4.49 -0.14
C CYS A 56 4.26 5.32 -1.18
N SER A 57 5.13 4.71 -1.98
CA SER A 57 5.70 5.37 -3.16
C SER A 57 4.70 5.55 -4.31
N ALA A 58 4.90 6.59 -5.11
CA ALA A 58 4.03 6.92 -6.24
C ALA A 58 3.93 5.78 -7.28
N GLN A 59 5.01 5.01 -7.44
CA GLN A 59 5.12 3.92 -8.42
C GLN A 59 4.17 2.75 -8.10
N VAL A 60 3.93 2.48 -6.82
CA VAL A 60 3.08 1.35 -6.37
C VAL A 60 1.66 1.78 -5.99
N ARG A 61 1.41 3.08 -5.84
CA ARG A 61 0.16 3.66 -5.32
C ARG A 61 -1.10 3.08 -5.95
N ALA A 62 -1.14 2.97 -7.28
CA ALA A 62 -2.32 2.48 -8.00
C ALA A 62 -2.63 1.03 -7.65
N GLN A 63 -1.61 0.18 -7.53
CA GLN A 63 -1.78 -1.22 -7.20
C GLN A 63 -2.17 -1.39 -5.72
N VAL A 64 -1.52 -0.64 -4.83
CA VAL A 64 -1.87 -0.61 -3.39
C VAL A 64 -3.31 -0.16 -3.20
N LYS A 65 -3.78 0.88 -3.91
CA LYS A 65 -5.17 1.34 -3.88
C LYS A 65 -6.15 0.24 -4.28
N LYS A 66 -5.89 -0.49 -5.36
CA LYS A 66 -6.73 -1.63 -5.79
C LYS A 66 -6.84 -2.71 -4.72
N ILE A 67 -5.72 -3.05 -4.05
CA ILE A 67 -5.71 -4.04 -2.97
C ILE A 67 -6.48 -3.48 -1.76
N ALA A 68 -6.20 -2.24 -1.38
CA ALA A 68 -6.79 -1.59 -0.21
C ALA A 68 -8.31 -1.39 -0.32
N ASP A 69 -8.83 -1.07 -1.51
CA ASP A 69 -10.27 -0.92 -1.75
C ASP A 69 -11.06 -2.23 -1.59
N LYS A 70 -10.42 -3.39 -1.82
CA LYS A 70 -11.06 -4.69 -1.55
C LYS A 70 -11.27 -4.94 -0.05
N ILE A 71 -10.50 -4.27 0.80
CA ILE A 71 -10.49 -4.45 2.25
C ILE A 71 -11.40 -3.42 2.91
N HIS A 72 -11.20 -2.15 2.57
CA HIS A 72 -11.91 -1.01 3.15
C HIS A 72 -12.28 -0.04 2.02
N PRO A 73 -13.45 -0.20 1.40
CA PRO A 73 -13.88 0.64 0.28
C PRO A 73 -13.76 2.13 0.61
N GLY A 74 -13.07 2.87 -0.26
CA GLY A 74 -12.91 4.32 -0.08
C GLY A 74 -11.74 4.73 0.81
N ILE A 75 -10.91 3.80 1.29
CA ILE A 75 -9.70 4.12 2.07
C ILE A 75 -8.74 5.03 1.27
N ALA A 76 -8.19 6.04 1.94
CA ALA A 76 -7.22 6.94 1.32
C ALA A 76 -5.86 6.24 1.16
N VAL A 77 -5.34 6.24 -0.07
CA VAL A 77 -4.00 5.76 -0.39
C VAL A 77 -3.23 6.90 -1.05
N LEU A 78 -2.23 7.39 -0.33
CA LEU A 78 -1.42 8.52 -0.73
C LEU A 78 0.00 8.05 -1.10
N SER A 79 0.61 8.77 -2.03
CA SER A 79 2.03 8.71 -2.26
C SER A 79 2.77 9.75 -1.42
N TYR A 80 4.04 9.50 -1.09
CA TYR A 80 4.88 10.50 -0.44
C TYR A 80 4.92 11.85 -1.18
N ASN A 81 4.76 11.85 -2.52
CA ASN A 81 4.74 13.05 -3.35
C ASN A 81 3.45 13.88 -3.22
N GLU A 82 2.38 13.32 -2.63
CA GLU A 82 1.10 14.00 -2.41
C GLU A 82 1.07 14.74 -1.06
N ILE A 83 2.13 14.62 -0.24
CA ILE A 83 2.24 15.27 1.07
C ILE A 83 2.94 16.62 0.93
N VAL A 84 2.25 17.70 1.30
CA VAL A 84 2.84 19.05 1.32
C VAL A 84 3.86 19.18 2.46
N GLN A 85 4.88 20.04 2.27
CA GLN A 85 6.04 20.14 3.17
C GLN A 85 5.68 20.46 4.63
N ASP A 86 4.56 21.15 4.87
CA ASP A 86 4.13 21.56 6.20
C ASP A 86 3.36 20.46 6.97
N VAL A 87 3.11 19.31 6.33
CA VAL A 87 2.42 18.18 6.96
C VAL A 87 3.45 17.24 7.59
N LYS A 88 3.34 17.06 8.91
CA LYS A 88 4.09 16.03 9.63
C LYS A 88 3.40 14.68 9.46
N VAL A 89 4.16 13.68 9.02
CA VAL A 89 3.69 12.31 8.88
C VAL A 89 4.19 11.49 10.06
N GLU A 90 3.27 10.82 10.73
CA GLU A 90 3.57 9.83 11.76
C GLU A 90 3.06 8.45 11.32
N SER A 91 3.96 7.47 11.32
CA SER A 91 3.60 6.10 10.95
C SER A 91 3.22 5.32 12.20
N LEU A 92 1.91 5.06 12.37
CA LEU A 92 1.37 4.27 13.47
C LEU A 92 1.29 2.76 13.19
N GLY A 93 1.79 2.32 12.02
CA GLY A 93 1.82 0.91 11.62
C GLY A 93 2.49 0.74 10.25
N MET A 94 3.12 -0.41 10.03
CA MET A 94 3.88 -0.72 8.80
C MET A 94 3.58 -2.14 8.33
N VAL A 95 3.42 -2.33 7.02
CA VAL A 95 3.26 -3.65 6.40
C VAL A 95 4.55 -4.09 5.73
N ALA A 96 5.13 -5.19 6.21
CA ALA A 96 6.36 -5.78 5.69
C ALA A 96 6.12 -7.05 4.84
N ALA A 97 6.95 -7.21 3.80
CA ALA A 97 7.17 -8.49 3.15
C ALA A 97 8.13 -9.29 4.03
N GLU A 98 7.70 -10.44 4.55
CA GLU A 98 8.61 -11.36 5.26
C GLU A 98 9.75 -11.83 4.36
#